data_AF-A0A2G7H3D2-F1
#
_entry.id   AF-A0A2G7H3D2-F1
#
_cell.length_a   1.000
_cell.length_b   1.000
_cell.length_c   1.000
_cell.angle_alpha   90.00
_cell.angle_beta   90.00
_cell.angle_gamma   90.00
#
_symmetry.space_group_name_H-M   'P 1'
#
loop_
_entity.id
_entity.type
_entity.pdbx_description
1 polymer ?
#
loop_
_entity_poly.entity_id
_entity_poly.type
_entity_poly.pdbx_seq_one_letter_code
_entity_poly.pdbx_strand_id
1 'polypeptide(L)'
;MPLSADDLKRLRVLVTPAAWAAHEALDAAEKVDAGLAFEVYGDVRLVAADVLEAVCLHARMAAANTPGKKRLKLGSIEIEKAATASGDTARAEAWCALATRLRDDATGSGVPGPALTSWDAP
;
A
#
# COMPACT_ATOMS: atom_id res chain seq x y z
N MET A 1 23.97 1.66 9.39
CA MET A 1 24.50 2.39 8.21
C MET A 1 23.40 3.32 7.76
N PRO A 2 23.62 4.63 7.58
CA PRO A 2 22.55 5.55 7.23
C PRO A 2 22.04 5.27 5.81
N LEU A 3 20.74 5.47 5.60
CA LEU A 3 20.10 5.36 4.29
C LEU A 3 20.76 6.37 3.31
N SER A 4 21.35 5.87 2.22
CA SER A 4 22.00 6.75 1.24
C SER A 4 20.97 7.44 0.33
N ALA A 5 21.37 8.52 -0.34
CA ALA A 5 20.51 9.21 -1.30
C ALA A 5 20.09 8.32 -2.49
N ASP A 6 20.93 7.36 -2.88
CA ASP A 6 20.60 6.42 -3.94
C ASP A 6 19.66 5.31 -3.45
N ASP A 7 19.79 4.89 -2.19
CA ASP A 7 18.83 3.96 -1.57
C ASP A 7 17.46 4.62 -1.43
N LEU A 8 17.40 5.92 -1.12
CA LEU A 8 16.13 6.66 -1.07
C LEU A 8 15.45 6.73 -2.45
N LYS A 9 16.21 6.90 -3.54
CA LYS A 9 15.64 6.82 -4.91
C LYS A 9 15.08 5.44 -5.21
N ARG A 10 15.82 4.38 -4.84
CA ARG A 10 15.36 2.98 -5.01
C ARG A 10 14.11 2.72 -4.20
N LEU A 11 14.07 3.17 -2.94
CA LEU A 11 12.90 3.08 -2.07
C LEU A 11 11.66 3.70 -2.72
N ARG A 12 11.78 4.92 -3.26
CA ARG A 12 10.66 5.60 -3.95
C ARG A 12 10.17 4.86 -5.19
N VAL A 13 11.06 4.19 -5.91
CA VAL A 13 10.69 3.35 -7.06
C VAL A 13 9.92 2.11 -6.59
N LEU A 14 10.40 1.43 -5.53
CA LEU A 14 9.79 0.21 -5.00
C LEU A 14 8.41 0.46 -4.36
N VAL A 15 8.27 1.54 -3.59
CA VAL A 15 7.02 1.90 -2.92
C VAL A 15 5.96 2.43 -3.90
N THR A 16 6.35 2.86 -5.10
CA THR A 16 5.54 3.60 -6.08
C THR A 16 5.13 5.01 -5.61
N PRO A 17 4.92 5.97 -6.54
CA PRO A 17 4.55 7.34 -6.16
C PRO A 17 3.22 7.43 -5.40
N ALA A 18 2.24 6.58 -5.74
CA ALA A 18 0.93 6.61 -5.13
C ALA A 18 0.94 6.13 -3.67
N ALA A 19 1.68 5.05 -3.38
CA ALA A 19 1.80 4.56 -2.00
C ALA A 19 2.71 5.48 -1.17
N TRP A 20 3.74 6.08 -1.76
CA TRP A 20 4.54 7.10 -1.07
C TRP A 20 3.70 8.31 -0.67
N ALA A 21 2.86 8.83 -1.56
CA ALA A 21 1.96 9.94 -1.23
C ALA A 21 0.96 9.57 -0.12
N ALA A 22 0.46 8.32 -0.11
CA ALA A 22 -0.41 7.84 0.96
C ALA A 22 0.34 7.74 2.30
N HIS A 23 1.60 7.29 2.31
CA HIS A 23 2.45 7.25 3.50
C HIS A 23 2.74 8.64 4.05
N GLU A 24 3.00 9.61 3.17
CA GLU A 24 3.20 11.01 3.57
C GLU A 24 1.96 11.65 4.19
N ALA A 25 0.76 11.13 3.88
CA ALA A 25 -0.49 11.60 4.45
C ALA A 25 -0.85 10.97 5.81
N LEU A 26 -0.12 9.93 6.24
CA LEU A 26 -0.32 9.29 7.55
C LEU A 26 0.07 10.22 8.70
N ASP A 27 -0.47 9.96 9.89
CA ASP A 27 0.01 10.61 11.11
C ASP A 27 1.43 10.17 11.44
N ALA A 28 2.20 11.05 12.09
CA ALA A 28 3.62 10.79 12.40
C ALA A 28 3.85 9.50 13.22
N ALA A 29 2.86 9.05 14.01
CA ALA A 29 2.92 7.82 14.77
C ALA A 29 2.71 6.55 13.92
N GLU A 30 2.06 6.67 12.76
CA GLU A 30 1.78 5.56 11.83
C GLU A 30 2.80 5.50 10.69
N LYS A 31 3.56 6.59 10.47
CA LYS A 31 4.63 6.62 9.47
C LYS A 31 5.79 5.73 9.87
N VAL A 32 6.15 4.84 8.95
CA VAL A 32 7.44 4.14 8.99
C VAL A 32 8.59 5.14 8.83
N ASP A 33 9.51 5.16 9.79
CA ASP A 33 10.80 5.86 9.66
C ASP A 33 11.74 5.02 8.78
N ALA A 34 11.90 5.45 7.52
CA ALA A 34 12.73 4.75 6.55
C ALA A 34 14.22 4.69 6.94
N GLY A 35 14.72 5.67 7.70
CA GLY A 35 16.09 5.69 8.17
C GLY A 35 16.32 4.63 9.24
N LEU A 36 15.46 4.63 10.26
CA LEU A 36 15.52 3.64 11.34
C LEU A 36 15.24 2.22 10.84
N ALA A 37 14.24 2.04 9.98
CA ALA A 37 13.92 0.74 9.39
C ALA A 37 15.11 0.19 8.58
N PHE A 38 15.81 1.05 7.84
CA PHE A 38 17.00 0.64 7.09
C PHE A 38 18.16 0.25 8.02
N GLU A 39 18.31 0.92 9.16
CA GLU A 39 19.32 0.53 10.16
C GLU A 39 19.06 -0.85 10.76
N VAL A 40 17.79 -1.24 10.90
CA VAL A 40 17.39 -2.56 11.43
C VAL A 40 17.54 -3.65 10.37
N TYR A 41 17.04 -3.44 9.16
CA TYR A 41 16.98 -4.48 8.13
C TYR A 41 18.22 -4.56 7.25
N GLY A 42 18.89 -3.45 7.00
CA GLY A 42 20.00 -3.36 6.04
C GLY A 42 19.61 -3.56 4.56
N ASP A 43 18.31 -3.71 4.25
CA ASP A 43 17.80 -3.91 2.89
C ASP A 43 16.65 -2.93 2.59
N VAL A 44 16.79 -2.18 1.49
CA VAL A 44 15.82 -1.20 1.03
C VAL A 44 14.48 -1.82 0.61
N ARG A 45 14.48 -3.09 0.20
CA ARG A 45 13.27 -3.85 -0.19
C ARG A 45 12.38 -4.11 1.02
N LEU A 46 13.00 -4.45 2.16
CA LEU A 46 12.27 -4.66 3.42
C LEU A 46 11.70 -3.35 3.95
N VAL A 47 12.46 -2.25 3.85
CA VAL A 47 11.94 -0.91 4.19
C VAL A 47 10.76 -0.53 3.29
N ALA A 48 10.86 -0.81 1.97
CA ALA A 48 9.76 -0.57 1.04
C ALA A 48 8.52 -1.41 1.38
N ALA A 49 8.70 -2.67 1.77
CA ALA A 49 7.62 -3.55 2.19
C ALA A 49 6.91 -3.02 3.45
N ASP A 50 7.65 -2.54 4.44
CA ASP A 50 7.07 -1.97 5.66
C ASP A 50 6.26 -0.70 5.37
N VAL A 51 6.77 0.18 4.49
CA VAL A 51 6.03 1.38 4.06
C VAL A 51 4.72 0.98 3.35
N LEU A 52 4.77 -0.01 2.46
CA LEU A 52 3.60 -0.52 1.74
C LEU A 52 2.58 -1.20 2.66
N GLU A 53 3.05 -1.91 3.69
CA GLU A 53 2.17 -2.53 4.67
C GLU A 53 1.49 -1.49 5.56
N ALA A 54 2.20 -0.45 5.99
CA ALA A 54 1.62 0.64 6.77
C ALA A 54 0.47 1.33 6.02
N VAL A 55 0.69 1.68 4.74
CA VAL A 55 -0.37 2.29 3.92
C VAL A 55 -1.49 1.30 3.56
N CYS A 56 -1.16 0.01 3.38
CA CYS A 56 -2.19 -1.01 3.18
C CYS A 56 -3.10 -1.14 4.41
N LEU A 57 -2.51 -1.26 5.61
CA LEU A 57 -3.25 -1.40 6.85
C LEU A 57 -4.13 -0.17 7.08
N HIS A 58 -3.58 1.03 6.91
CA HIS A 58 -4.33 2.27 7.05
C HIS A 58 -5.49 2.35 6.04
N ALA A 59 -5.26 2.02 4.77
CA ALA A 59 -6.31 2.00 3.75
C ALA A 59 -7.41 0.97 4.05
N ARG A 60 -7.05 -0.23 4.55
CA ARG A 60 -8.02 -1.24 4.98
C ARG A 60 -8.83 -0.79 6.19
N MET A 61 -8.19 -0.14 7.16
CA MET A 61 -8.86 0.43 8.34
C MET A 61 -9.78 1.58 7.95
N ALA A 62 -9.39 2.45 7.02
CA ALA A 62 -10.25 3.50 6.48
C ALA A 62 -11.48 2.93 5.76
N ALA A 63 -11.30 1.87 4.95
CA ALA A 63 -12.40 1.17 4.29
C ALA A 63 -13.35 0.50 5.31
N ALA A 64 -12.81 -0.13 6.36
CA ALA A 64 -13.59 -0.79 7.41
C ALA A 64 -14.33 0.20 8.32
N ASN A 65 -13.70 1.35 8.61
CA ASN A 65 -14.27 2.41 9.45
C ASN A 65 -15.16 3.39 8.68
N THR A 66 -15.29 3.23 7.36
CA THR A 66 -16.30 3.95 6.60
C THR A 66 -17.66 3.43 7.06
N PRO A 67 -18.47 4.22 7.78
CA PRO A 67 -19.73 3.74 8.30
C PRO A 67 -20.57 3.31 7.10
N GLY A 68 -20.87 2.01 7.05
CA GLY A 68 -21.74 1.44 6.04
C GLY A 68 -22.97 2.32 5.96
N LYS A 69 -23.12 3.04 4.85
CA LYS A 69 -24.25 3.93 4.63
C LYS A 69 -25.49 3.07 4.81
N LYS A 70 -26.21 3.26 5.92
CA LYS A 70 -27.58 2.78 6.05
C LYS A 70 -28.29 3.27 4.79
N ARG A 71 -28.72 2.33 3.94
CA ARG A 71 -29.53 2.63 2.75
C ARG A 71 -30.84 3.26 3.25
N LEU A 72 -30.86 4.58 3.40
CA LEU A 72 -32.09 5.33 3.55
C LEU A 72 -32.62 5.53 2.13
N LYS A 73 -33.64 4.75 1.79
CA LYS A 73 -34.35 4.83 0.52
C LYS A 73 -35.19 6.12 0.54
N LEU A 74 -34.64 7.21 0.03
CA LEU A 74 -35.41 8.41 -0.32
C LEU A 74 -35.53 8.45 -1.85
N GLY A 75 -36.74 8.74 -2.33
CA GLY A 75 -37.18 8.50 -3.70
C GLY A 75 -36.24 8.94 -4.84
N SER A 76 -36.17 8.06 -5.84
CA SER A 76 -35.96 8.29 -7.27
C SER A 76 -34.75 9.08 -7.78
N ILE A 77 -33.76 9.40 -6.94
CA ILE A 77 -32.47 9.91 -7.42
C ILE A 77 -31.34 9.17 -6.67
N GLU A 78 -31.03 7.96 -7.13
CA GLU A 78 -29.84 7.22 -6.73
C GLU A 78 -28.61 7.90 -7.35
N ILE A 79 -28.10 8.94 -6.69
CA ILE A 79 -26.74 9.40 -6.96
C ILE A 79 -25.82 8.38 -6.30
N GLU A 80 -25.27 7.48 -7.11
CA GLU A 80 -24.22 6.50 -6.79
C GLU A 80 -23.00 7.18 -6.17
N LYS A 81 -23.08 7.55 -4.89
CA LYS A 81 -21.93 7.84 -4.05
C LYS A 81 -21.46 6.55 -3.36
N ALA A 82 -21.43 5.46 -4.13
CA ALA A 82 -20.97 4.14 -3.73
C ALA A 82 -19.60 3.78 -4.34
N ALA A 83 -19.03 4.64 -5.18
CA ALA A 83 -17.87 4.29 -6.02
C ALA A 83 -16.49 4.70 -5.47
N THR A 84 -16.33 5.11 -4.21
CA THR A 84 -14.99 5.38 -3.64
C THR A 84 -14.42 4.24 -2.80
N ALA A 85 -15.24 3.33 -2.28
CA ALA A 85 -14.74 2.24 -1.43
C ALA A 85 -14.07 1.09 -2.22
N SER A 86 -14.51 0.83 -3.45
CA SER A 86 -13.99 -0.25 -4.29
C SER A 86 -12.57 0.04 -4.82
N GLY A 87 -12.28 1.31 -5.14
CA GLY A 87 -10.94 1.73 -5.57
C GLY A 87 -9.91 1.68 -4.45
N ASP A 88 -10.28 2.15 -3.26
CA ASP A 88 -9.38 2.18 -2.09
C ASP A 88 -9.08 0.77 -1.56
N THR A 89 -10.07 -0.13 -1.60
CA THR A 89 -9.87 -1.53 -1.19
C THR A 89 -8.97 -2.29 -2.18
N ALA A 90 -9.21 -2.17 -3.49
CA ALA A 90 -8.37 -2.80 -4.51
C ALA A 90 -6.93 -2.26 -4.50
N ARG A 91 -6.79 -0.96 -4.22
CA ARG A 91 -5.47 -0.31 -4.08
C ARG A 91 -4.75 -0.79 -2.82
N ALA A 92 -5.46 -0.96 -1.70
CA ALA A 92 -4.90 -1.52 -0.48
C ALA A 92 -4.41 -2.96 -0.71
N GLU A 93 -5.22 -3.81 -1.35
CA GLU A 93 -4.82 -5.18 -1.69
C GLU A 93 -3.58 -5.21 -2.58
N ALA A 94 -3.50 -4.34 -3.59
CA ALA A 94 -2.33 -4.23 -4.45
C ALA A 94 -1.07 -3.82 -3.67
N TRP A 95 -1.17 -2.90 -2.71
CA TRP A 95 -0.04 -2.52 -1.85
C TRP A 95 0.38 -3.64 -0.91
N CYS A 96 -0.57 -4.36 -0.31
CA CYS A 96 -0.28 -5.53 0.52
C CYS A 96 0.40 -6.66 -0.27
N ALA A 97 -0.06 -6.93 -1.50
CA ALA A 97 0.56 -7.92 -2.39
C ALA A 97 1.99 -7.51 -2.77
N LEU A 98 2.20 -6.23 -3.07
CA LEU A 98 3.53 -5.71 -3.40
C LEU A 98 4.49 -5.79 -2.19
N ALA A 99 4.02 -5.48 -0.98
CA ALA A 99 4.79 -5.63 0.24
C ALA A 99 5.24 -7.09 0.44
N THR A 100 4.33 -8.04 0.27
CA THR A 100 4.61 -9.48 0.39
C THR A 100 5.67 -9.91 -0.62
N ARG A 101 5.50 -9.52 -1.89
CA ARG A 101 6.47 -9.83 -2.94
C ARG A 101 7.87 -9.28 -2.63
N LEU A 102 7.97 -8.06 -2.12
CA LEU A 102 9.27 -7.47 -1.78
C LEU A 102 9.97 -8.19 -0.63
N ARG A 103 9.20 -8.75 0.33
CA ARG A 103 9.76 -9.60 1.38
C ARG A 103 10.23 -10.94 0.83
N ASP A 104 9.46 -11.55 -0.06
CA ASP A 104 9.87 -12.81 -0.72
C ASP A 104 11.15 -12.61 -1.55
N ASP A 105 11.22 -11.52 -2.32
CA ASP A 105 12.39 -11.12 -3.12
C ASP A 105 13.62 -10.81 -2.24
N ALA A 106 13.42 -10.30 -1.01
CA ALA A 106 14.50 -10.01 -0.06
C ALA A 106 15.01 -11.28 0.66
N THR A 107 14.14 -12.27 0.91
CA THR A 107 14.54 -13.55 1.53
C THR A 107 15.19 -14.51 0.53
N GLY A 108 15.23 -14.17 -0.77
CA GLY A 108 15.82 -15.02 -1.80
C GLY A 108 14.99 -16.27 -2.11
N SER A 109 13.74 -16.31 -1.66
CA SER A 109 12.81 -17.39 -1.98
C SER A 109 12.48 -17.30 -3.46
N GLY A 110 13.06 -18.16 -4.29
CA GLY A 110 12.77 -18.29 -5.73
C GLY A 110 11.34 -18.78 -6.04
N VAL A 111 10.34 -18.35 -5.26
CA VAL A 111 8.93 -18.59 -5.51
C VAL A 111 8.44 -17.41 -6.37
N PRO A 112 8.08 -17.62 -7.64
CA PRO A 112 7.50 -16.57 -8.45
C PRO A 112 6.21 -16.10 -7.77
N GLY A 113 6.20 -14.86 -7.28
CA GLY A 113 5.00 -14.21 -6.76
C GLY A 113 3.86 -14.28 -7.79
N PRO A 114 2.59 -14.30 -7.36
CA PRO A 114 1.46 -14.50 -8.26
C PRO A 114 1.50 -13.43 -9.36
N ALA A 115 1.66 -13.89 -10.60
CA ALA A 115 1.60 -13.04 -11.77
C ALA A 115 0.26 -12.31 -11.73
N LEU A 116 0.31 -10.97 -11.65
CA LEU A 116 -0.84 -10.13 -11.92
C LEU A 116 -1.28 -10.46 -13.34
N THR A 117 -2.31 -11.30 -13.46
CA THR A 117 -2.98 -11.57 -14.72
C THR A 117 -3.49 -10.23 -15.23
N SER A 118 -2.85 -9.75 -16.28
CA SER A 118 -3.33 -8.64 -17.10
C SER A 118 -4.77 -8.95 -17.51
N TRP A 119 -5.72 -8.16 -17.02
CA TRP A 119 -7.04 -8.09 -17.62
C TRP A 119 -6.90 -7.36 -18.95
N ASP A 120 -6.59 -8.13 -20.00
CA ASP A 120 -7.04 -7.80 -21.35
C ASP A 120 -8.56 -8.07 -21.38
N ALA A 121 -9.33 -7.01 -21.53
CA ALA A 121 -10.76 -7.06 -21.82
C ALA A 121 -10.96 -7.05 -23.36
N PRO A 122 -12.00 -7.74 -23.87
CA PRO A 122 -12.18 -8.09 -25.28
C PRO A 122 -12.45 -6.91 -26.23
#